data_AF-A0A2C6CIT7-F1
#
_entry.id   AF-A0A2C6CIT7-F1
#
_cell.length_a   1.000
_cell.length_b   1.000
_cell.length_c   1.000
_cell.angle_alpha   90.00
_cell.angle_beta   90.00
_cell.angle_gamma   90.00
#
_symmetry.space_group_name_H-M   'P 1'
#
loop_
_entity.id
_entity.type
_entity.pdbx_description
1 polymer ?
#
loop_
_entity_poly.entity_id
_entity_poly.type
_entity_poly.pdbx_seq_one_letter_code
_entity_poly.pdbx_strand_id
1 'polypeptide(L)'
;MYLFTRLRYALLATPARFLRLLRHLRLICPWKLNWWTDLGFYLLDLIFFFDLYELSSNLLALRTRRLSEEELAILRSVFGDALPYNLIRIDESARLGPPQYELCYVSFLTINSWGPMSPVTLVHEAVHVWQYNRVGAVYIPRALRAQRTRMGYNYGGMDQLKAYPGFDFYNYEQQADIIADAYALREGYRPRWAGSRASWVEHWTTFSPFLEVVNGSDRKH
;
A
#
# COMPACT_ATOMS: atom_id res chain seq x y z
N MET A 1 23.22 -10.21 4.04
CA MET A 1 22.09 -10.92 3.39
C MET A 1 21.01 -9.97 2.88
N TYR A 2 20.41 -9.10 3.71
CA TYR A 2 19.34 -8.18 3.29
C TYR A 2 19.68 -7.26 2.11
N LEU A 3 20.83 -6.56 2.14
CA LEU A 3 21.26 -5.65 1.07
C LEU A 3 21.31 -6.36 -0.29
N PHE A 4 21.85 -7.58 -0.33
CA PHE A 4 21.95 -8.37 -1.54
C PHE A 4 20.57 -8.80 -2.06
N THR A 5 19.68 -9.30 -1.18
CA THR A 5 18.31 -9.67 -1.55
C THR A 5 17.55 -8.47 -2.11
N ARG A 6 17.75 -7.29 -1.52
CA ARG A 6 17.10 -6.05 -1.92
C ARG A 6 17.61 -5.51 -3.25
N LEU A 7 18.92 -5.50 -3.47
CA LEU A 7 19.52 -5.15 -4.76
C LEU A 7 19.03 -6.09 -5.86
N ARG A 8 19.03 -7.41 -5.59
CA ARG A 8 18.49 -8.41 -6.51
C ARG A 8 17.02 -8.14 -6.83
N TYR A 9 16.21 -7.82 -5.83
CA TYR A 9 14.79 -7.48 -6.02
C TYR A 9 14.62 -6.26 -6.93
N ALA A 10 15.38 -5.19 -6.69
CA ALA A 10 15.34 -3.98 -7.51
C ALA A 10 15.70 -4.27 -8.98
N LEU A 11 16.76 -5.05 -9.21
CA LEU A 11 17.19 -5.44 -10.56
C LEU A 11 16.17 -6.34 -11.28
N LEU A 12 15.55 -7.28 -10.56
CA LEU A 12 14.51 -8.14 -11.14
C LEU A 12 13.24 -7.35 -11.49
N ALA A 13 12.98 -6.23 -10.81
CA ALA A 13 11.85 -5.36 -11.09
C ALA A 13 12.06 -4.45 -12.32
N THR A 14 13.27 -4.37 -12.89
CA THR A 14 13.59 -3.45 -13.98
C THR A 14 12.68 -3.58 -15.21
N PRO A 15 12.36 -4.78 -15.74
CA PRO A 15 11.43 -4.90 -16.87
C PRO A 15 10.04 -4.31 -16.56
N ALA A 16 9.53 -4.52 -15.34
CA ALA A 16 8.25 -3.96 -14.92
C ALA A 16 8.30 -2.43 -14.85
N ARG A 17 9.41 -1.83 -14.40
CA ARG A 17 9.61 -0.37 -14.38
C ARG A 17 9.52 0.24 -15.78
N PHE A 18 10.19 -0.38 -16.75
CA PHE A 18 10.10 0.03 -18.15
C PHE A 18 8.67 -0.08 -18.70
N LEU A 19 7.99 -1.20 -18.45
CA LEU A 19 6.60 -1.38 -18.88
C LEU A 19 5.66 -0.34 -18.28
N ARG A 20 5.84 0.04 -17.01
CA ARG A 20 5.06 1.11 -16.37
C ARG A 20 5.27 2.47 -17.04
N LEU A 21 6.52 2.84 -17.31
CA LEU A 21 6.82 4.07 -18.06
C LEU A 21 6.17 4.04 -19.45
N LEU A 22 6.32 2.94 -20.20
CA LEU A 22 5.72 2.81 -21.53
C LEU A 22 4.19 2.95 -21.49
N ARG A 23 3.52 2.34 -20.50
CA ARG A 23 2.08 2.49 -20.31
C ARG A 23 1.68 3.94 -20.03
N HIS A 24 2.46 4.66 -19.21
CA HIS A 24 2.23 6.08 -18.94
C HIS A 24 2.40 6.95 -20.20
N LEU A 25 3.44 6.68 -20.99
CA LEU A 25 3.73 7.38 -22.24
C LEU A 25 2.74 7.07 -23.37
N ARG A 26 1.96 5.98 -23.30
CA ARG A 26 0.86 5.73 -24.25
C ARG A 26 -0.32 6.68 -24.06
N LEU A 27 -0.54 7.15 -22.84
CA LEU A 27 -1.64 8.06 -22.48
C LEU A 27 -1.10 9.46 -22.21
N ILE A 28 -0.68 10.13 -23.29
CA ILE A 28 -0.07 11.47 -23.22
C ILE A 28 -1.14 12.50 -22.84
N CYS A 29 -0.99 13.11 -21.66
CA CYS A 29 -1.88 14.17 -21.15
C CYS A 29 -1.08 15.36 -20.60
N PRO A 30 -0.30 16.06 -21.43
CA PRO A 30 0.70 17.04 -21.00
C PRO A 30 0.10 18.28 -20.34
N TRP A 31 -1.19 18.54 -20.54
CA TRP A 31 -1.92 19.63 -19.89
C TRP A 31 -2.31 19.33 -18.44
N LYS A 32 -2.18 18.08 -17.96
CA LYS A 32 -2.44 17.72 -16.56
C LYS A 32 -1.14 17.76 -15.77
N LEU A 33 -1.03 18.65 -14.77
CA LEU A 33 0.15 18.73 -13.89
C LEU A 33 0.53 17.35 -13.29
N ASN A 34 -0.49 16.58 -12.89
CA ASN A 34 -0.34 15.23 -12.35
C ASN A 34 0.37 14.26 -13.31
N TRP A 35 0.24 14.45 -14.63
CA TRP A 35 0.90 13.59 -15.62
C TRP A 35 2.42 13.78 -15.58
N TRP A 36 2.89 15.01 -15.39
CA TRP A 36 4.31 15.33 -15.24
C TRP A 36 4.88 14.85 -13.91
N THR A 37 4.13 14.99 -12.82
CA THR A 37 4.51 14.40 -11.53
C THR A 37 4.68 12.89 -11.66
N ASP A 38 3.71 12.20 -12.25
CA ASP A 38 3.78 10.76 -12.45
C ASP A 38 4.96 10.36 -13.35
N LEU A 39 5.21 11.10 -14.43
CA LEU A 39 6.38 10.89 -15.31
C LEU A 39 7.70 11.01 -14.54
N GLY A 40 7.84 12.05 -13.71
CA GLY A 40 9.03 12.23 -12.88
C GLY A 40 9.28 11.04 -11.95
N PHE A 41 8.24 10.52 -11.31
CA PHE A 41 8.35 9.32 -10.47
C PHE A 41 8.76 8.08 -11.27
N TYR A 42 8.23 7.86 -12.48
CA TYR A 42 8.68 6.74 -13.32
C TYR A 42 10.14 6.85 -13.76
N LEU A 43 10.60 8.06 -14.10
CA LEU A 43 12.00 8.29 -14.47
C LEU A 43 12.94 8.06 -13.28
N LEU A 44 12.58 8.54 -12.08
CA LEU A 44 13.33 8.30 -10.85
C LEU A 44 13.37 6.79 -10.49
N ASP A 45 12.28 6.07 -10.70
CA ASP A 45 12.19 4.62 -10.47
C ASP A 45 13.15 3.85 -11.42
N LEU A 46 13.30 4.29 -12.68
CA LEU A 46 14.21 3.65 -13.65
C LEU A 46 15.69 3.78 -13.28
N ILE A 47 16.08 4.89 -12.66
CA ILE A 47 17.46 5.12 -12.21
C ILE A 47 17.71 4.63 -10.78
N PHE A 48 16.80 3.82 -10.23
CA PHE A 48 16.90 3.24 -8.88
C PHE A 48 16.96 4.27 -7.75
N PHE A 49 16.49 5.51 -7.98
CA PHE A 49 16.57 6.58 -7.00
C PHE A 49 15.89 6.20 -5.68
N PHE A 50 14.67 5.65 -5.75
CA PHE A 50 13.91 5.25 -4.57
C PHE A 50 14.52 4.04 -3.85
N ASP A 51 15.08 3.08 -4.59
CA ASP A 51 15.79 1.95 -3.98
C ASP A 51 17.02 2.41 -3.22
N LEU A 52 17.79 3.35 -3.79
CA LEU A 52 18.97 3.93 -3.15
C LEU A 52 18.59 4.76 -1.93
N TYR A 53 17.53 5.56 -2.04
CA TYR A 53 16.98 6.32 -0.91
C TYR A 53 16.61 5.39 0.23
N GLU A 54 15.84 4.34 -0.04
CA GLU A 54 15.35 3.43 0.99
C GLU A 54 16.46 2.51 1.54
N LEU A 55 17.46 2.18 0.73
CA LEU A 55 18.67 1.51 1.18
C LEU A 55 19.43 2.40 2.19
N SER A 56 19.62 3.67 1.82
CA SER A 56 20.32 4.64 2.65
C SER A 56 19.54 4.92 3.94
N SER A 57 18.21 5.09 3.86
CA SER A 57 17.38 5.32 5.03
C SER A 57 17.42 4.13 5.98
N ASN A 58 17.32 2.89 5.49
CA ASN A 58 17.41 1.69 6.32
C ASN A 58 18.81 1.47 6.91
N LEU A 59 19.88 1.92 6.24
CA LEU A 59 21.25 1.86 6.78
C LEU A 59 21.48 2.89 7.89
N LEU A 60 20.87 4.08 7.77
CA LEU A 60 20.98 5.16 8.75
C LEU A 60 20.00 4.98 9.93
N ALA A 61 18.82 4.43 9.67
CA ALA A 61 17.80 4.13 10.67
C ALA A 61 18.17 2.85 11.42
N LEU A 62 18.94 3.00 12.50
CA LEU A 62 19.41 1.91 13.38
C LEU A 62 18.30 1.13 14.10
N ARG A 63 17.02 1.51 13.91
CA ARG A 63 15.87 0.95 14.63
C ARG A 63 14.87 0.24 13.73
N THR A 64 15.16 0.13 12.44
CA THR A 64 14.34 -0.68 11.53
C THR A 64 14.43 -2.17 11.91
N ARG A 65 13.29 -2.83 12.01
CA ARG A 65 13.18 -4.26 12.32
C ARG A 65 12.47 -5.03 11.21
N ARG A 66 12.56 -6.35 11.25
CA ARG A 66 11.74 -7.24 10.42
C ARG A 66 10.33 -7.32 10.98
N LEU A 67 9.40 -7.82 10.16
CA LEU A 67 8.09 -8.26 10.63
C LEU A 67 8.29 -9.32 11.73
N SER A 68 7.51 -9.22 12.81
CA SER A 68 7.38 -10.30 13.79
C SER A 68 6.60 -11.48 13.17
N GLU A 69 6.63 -12.63 13.82
CA GLU A 69 5.86 -13.81 13.37
C GLU A 69 4.35 -13.53 13.37
N GLU A 70 3.86 -12.74 14.34
CA GLU A 70 2.46 -12.32 14.43
C GLU A 70 2.08 -11.38 13.28
N GLU A 71 2.89 -10.35 13.02
CA GLU A 71 2.68 -9.42 11.90
C GLU A 71 2.74 -10.15 10.56
N LEU A 72 3.68 -11.10 10.41
CA LEU A 72 3.78 -11.94 9.22
C LEU A 72 2.53 -12.79 9.02
N ALA A 73 2.01 -13.42 10.08
CA ALA A 73 0.79 -14.21 10.01
C ALA A 73 -0.43 -13.36 9.62
N ILE A 74 -0.57 -12.16 10.22
CA ILE A 74 -1.63 -11.20 9.86
C ILE A 74 -1.54 -10.86 8.38
N LEU A 75 -0.37 -10.42 7.90
CA LEU A 75 -0.24 -9.99 6.51
C LEU A 75 -0.38 -11.16 5.52
N ARG A 76 0.07 -12.36 5.85
CA ARG A 76 -0.14 -13.55 5.00
C ARG A 76 -1.61 -13.95 4.91
N SER A 77 -2.38 -13.75 5.98
CA SER A 77 -3.82 -14.05 5.98
C SER A 77 -4.65 -13.14 5.05
N VAL A 78 -4.10 -11.99 4.64
CA VAL A 78 -4.76 -11.01 3.76
C VAL A 78 -4.15 -11.02 2.36
N PHE A 79 -2.81 -11.01 2.26
CA PHE A 79 -2.09 -10.83 1.00
C PHE A 79 -1.48 -12.12 0.43
N GLY A 80 -1.58 -13.25 1.13
CA GLY A 80 -1.04 -14.54 0.70
C GLY A 80 0.47 -14.50 0.43
N ASP A 81 0.85 -14.55 -0.84
CA ASP A 81 2.24 -14.43 -1.34
C ASP A 81 2.43 -13.21 -2.26
N ALA A 82 1.51 -12.25 -2.23
CA ALA A 82 1.57 -11.05 -3.05
C ALA A 82 2.65 -10.05 -2.61
N LEU A 83 3.10 -10.13 -1.36
CA LEU A 83 4.08 -9.22 -0.77
C LEU A 83 5.45 -9.86 -0.57
N PRO A 84 6.55 -9.11 -0.76
CA PRO A 84 7.91 -9.57 -0.46
C PRO A 84 8.22 -9.46 1.04
N TYR A 85 7.57 -10.29 1.87
CA TYR A 85 7.62 -10.19 3.34
C TYR A 85 9.03 -10.12 3.94
N ASN A 86 9.99 -10.83 3.35
CA ASN A 86 11.39 -10.83 3.79
C ASN A 86 12.10 -9.48 3.61
N LEU A 87 11.59 -8.63 2.70
CA LEU A 87 12.10 -7.28 2.44
C LEU A 87 11.38 -6.21 3.26
N ILE A 88 10.15 -6.45 3.71
CA ILE A 88 9.38 -5.47 4.48
C ILE A 88 10.07 -5.15 5.80
N ARG A 89 10.18 -3.87 6.12
CA ARG A 89 10.75 -3.38 7.39
C ARG A 89 9.73 -2.54 8.15
N ILE A 90 9.82 -2.58 9.47
CA ILE A 90 9.01 -1.76 10.37
C ILE A 90 9.94 -0.78 11.09
N ASP A 91 9.57 0.49 11.14
CA ASP A 91 10.20 1.51 11.97
C ASP A 91 9.15 2.21 12.85
N GLU A 92 9.05 1.78 14.11
CA GLU A 92 8.17 2.38 15.14
C GLU A 92 8.80 3.62 15.81
N SER A 93 10.00 4.01 15.38
CA SER A 93 10.73 5.17 15.89
C SER A 93 10.68 6.38 14.97
N ALA A 94 9.91 6.29 13.88
CA ALA A 94 9.78 7.32 12.87
C ALA A 94 8.99 8.52 13.41
N ARG A 95 9.71 9.43 14.06
CA ARG A 95 9.17 10.66 14.66
C ARG A 95 9.02 11.77 13.61
N LEU A 96 8.28 11.52 12.53
CA LEU A 96 7.90 12.58 11.60
C LEU A 96 6.65 13.30 12.09
N GLY A 97 6.68 14.63 12.07
CA GLY A 97 5.57 15.48 12.52
C GLY A 97 5.43 15.56 14.05
N PRO A 98 4.39 16.25 14.54
CA PRO A 98 4.13 16.34 15.98
C PRO A 98 3.63 15.01 16.57
N PRO A 99 4.05 14.63 17.80
CA PRO A 99 3.70 13.33 18.41
C PRO A 99 2.20 13.07 18.54
N GLN A 100 1.39 14.12 18.73
CA GLN A 100 -0.05 14.01 18.93
C GLN A 100 -0.84 13.44 17.73
N TYR A 101 -0.20 13.30 16.57
CA TYR A 101 -0.85 12.79 15.37
C TYR A 101 -0.57 11.30 15.10
N GLU A 102 0.26 10.64 15.91
CA GLU A 102 0.60 9.21 15.83
C GLU A 102 0.75 8.71 14.39
N LEU A 103 1.52 9.46 13.58
CA LEU A 103 1.53 9.28 12.14
C LEU A 103 2.07 7.90 11.74
N CYS A 104 1.34 7.25 10.84
CA CYS A 104 1.74 6.03 10.16
C CYS A 104 1.89 6.33 8.66
N TYR A 105 2.97 5.86 8.05
CA TYR A 105 3.18 6.03 6.61
C TYR A 105 4.14 4.99 6.03
N VAL A 106 3.95 4.65 4.77
CA VAL A 106 4.84 3.75 4.03
C VAL A 106 5.84 4.52 3.17
N SER A 107 7.11 4.22 3.37
CA SER A 107 8.21 4.56 2.48
C SER A 107 8.62 3.31 1.71
N PHE A 108 7.89 3.03 0.63
CA PHE A 108 8.13 1.90 -0.28
C PHE A 108 7.97 0.51 0.39
N LEU A 109 9.04 -0.14 0.86
CA LEU A 109 8.98 -1.42 1.61
C LEU A 109 9.15 -1.25 3.12
N THR A 110 9.36 -0.01 3.61
CA THR A 110 9.41 0.30 5.03
C THR A 110 8.10 0.92 5.50
N ILE A 111 7.45 0.30 6.49
CA ILE A 111 6.29 0.86 7.20
C ILE A 111 6.80 1.61 8.42
N ASN A 112 6.47 2.89 8.50
CA ASN A 112 6.91 3.81 9.54
C ASN A 112 5.73 4.17 10.42
N SER A 113 5.93 4.22 11.73
CA SER A 113 4.88 4.53 12.70
C SER A 113 5.45 5.24 13.93
N TRP A 114 4.58 5.94 14.63
CA TRP A 114 4.89 6.52 15.93
C TRP A 114 4.52 5.54 17.05
N GLY A 115 5.36 4.53 17.28
CA GLY A 115 5.09 3.44 18.22
C GLY A 115 4.32 2.26 17.60
N PRO A 116 3.88 1.29 18.42
CA PRO A 116 3.25 0.05 17.94
C PRO A 116 1.97 0.30 17.14
N MET A 117 1.77 -0.47 16.07
CA MET A 117 0.58 -0.41 15.23
C MET A 117 -0.47 -1.43 15.65
N SER A 118 -1.75 -1.07 15.50
CA SER A 118 -2.83 -2.06 15.58
C SER A 118 -2.78 -3.01 14.37
N PRO A 119 -3.32 -4.24 14.48
CA PRO A 119 -3.43 -5.14 13.33
C PRO A 119 -4.15 -4.54 12.12
N VAL A 120 -5.20 -3.73 12.35
CA VAL A 120 -5.96 -3.06 11.29
C VAL A 120 -5.11 -2.00 10.60
N THR A 121 -4.37 -1.20 11.37
CA THR A 121 -3.42 -0.20 10.84
C THR A 121 -2.31 -0.86 10.03
N LEU A 122 -1.75 -1.97 10.52
CA LEU A 122 -0.72 -2.72 9.81
C LEU A 122 -1.23 -3.21 8.43
N VAL A 123 -2.46 -3.72 8.37
CA VAL A 123 -3.08 -4.13 7.10
C VAL A 123 -3.26 -2.95 6.16
N HIS A 124 -3.74 -1.80 6.66
CA HIS A 124 -3.85 -0.56 5.87
C HIS A 124 -2.52 -0.19 5.22
N GLU A 125 -1.46 -0.07 6.03
CA GLU A 125 -0.14 0.30 5.53
C GLU A 125 0.43 -0.76 4.57
N ALA A 126 0.18 -2.04 4.82
CA ALA A 126 0.63 -3.10 3.91
C ALA A 126 -0.04 -3.03 2.53
N VAL A 127 -1.24 -2.44 2.40
CA VAL A 127 -1.81 -2.13 1.08
C VAL A 127 -0.96 -1.12 0.33
N HIS A 128 -0.37 -0.14 1.00
CA HIS A 128 0.56 0.80 0.34
C HIS A 128 1.86 0.10 -0.12
N VAL A 129 2.36 -0.88 0.64
CA VAL A 129 3.46 -1.75 0.19
C VAL A 129 3.04 -2.56 -1.05
N TRP A 130 1.82 -3.08 -1.07
CA TRP A 130 1.26 -3.79 -2.23
C TRP A 130 1.13 -2.87 -3.46
N GLN A 131 0.63 -1.66 -3.27
CA GLN A 131 0.52 -0.63 -4.31
C GLN A 131 1.91 -0.28 -4.87
N TYR A 132 2.91 -0.07 -4.01
CA TYR A 132 4.29 0.16 -4.42
C TYR A 132 4.82 -0.99 -5.30
N ASN A 133 4.62 -2.24 -4.90
CA ASN A 133 5.07 -3.39 -5.67
C ASN A 133 4.38 -3.50 -7.04
N ARG A 134 3.11 -3.08 -7.14
CA ARG A 134 2.33 -3.13 -8.38
C ARG A 134 2.64 -1.97 -9.32
N VAL A 135 2.61 -0.74 -8.83
CA VAL A 135 2.66 0.49 -9.65
C VAL A 135 3.94 1.30 -9.49
N GLY A 136 4.85 0.91 -8.59
CA GLY A 136 6.06 1.67 -8.26
C GLY A 136 5.76 2.90 -7.40
N ALA A 137 6.79 3.73 -7.18
CA ALA A 137 6.73 4.89 -6.28
C ALA A 137 5.67 5.94 -6.64
N VAL A 138 5.11 5.91 -7.86
CA VAL A 138 4.02 6.78 -8.31
C VAL A 138 2.76 6.68 -7.43
N TYR A 139 2.61 5.61 -6.64
CA TYR A 139 1.50 5.50 -5.70
C TYR A 139 1.53 6.64 -4.66
N ILE A 140 2.72 7.06 -4.19
CA ILE A 140 2.90 8.07 -3.14
C ILE A 140 2.21 9.40 -3.50
N PRO A 141 2.56 10.08 -4.62
CA PRO A 141 1.93 11.35 -4.96
C PRO A 141 0.43 11.19 -5.25
N ARG A 142 -0.01 10.02 -5.72
CA ARG A 142 -1.42 9.73 -6.00
C ARG A 142 -2.23 9.56 -4.70
N ALA A 143 -1.68 8.87 -3.70
CA ALA A 143 -2.28 8.72 -2.37
C ALA A 143 -2.35 10.07 -1.64
N LEU A 144 -1.25 10.82 -1.59
CA LEU A 144 -1.21 12.15 -0.98
C LEU A 144 -2.19 13.14 -1.62
N ARG A 145 -2.41 13.04 -2.93
CA ARG A 145 -3.42 13.86 -3.62
C ARG A 145 -4.83 13.46 -3.23
N ALA A 146 -5.10 12.16 -3.05
CA ALA A 146 -6.41 11.67 -2.63
C ALA A 146 -6.81 12.17 -1.25
N GLN A 147 -5.85 12.26 -0.31
CA GLN A 147 -6.06 12.83 1.03
C GLN A 147 -6.58 14.28 1.01
N ARG A 148 -6.31 15.03 -0.08
CA ARG A 148 -6.76 16.43 -0.26
C ARG A 148 -8.13 16.55 -0.92
N THR A 149 -8.78 15.44 -1.28
CA THR A 149 -10.10 15.44 -1.90
C THR A 149 -11.21 15.41 -0.85
N ARG A 150 -12.43 15.81 -1.23
CA ARG A 150 -13.59 15.82 -0.32
C ARG A 150 -13.95 14.43 0.22
N MET A 151 -13.76 13.37 -0.58
CA MET A 151 -14.02 11.99 -0.15
C MET A 151 -12.85 11.44 0.68
N GLY A 152 -11.60 11.84 0.37
CA GLY A 152 -10.42 11.44 1.12
C GLY A 152 -10.34 9.91 1.32
N TYR A 153 -10.30 9.52 2.58
CA TYR A 153 -10.29 8.14 3.08
C TYR A 153 -11.64 7.42 2.94
N ASN A 154 -12.76 8.17 2.99
CA ASN A 154 -14.08 7.57 3.02
C ASN A 154 -14.45 7.00 1.64
N TYR A 155 -14.60 5.68 1.54
CA TYR A 155 -15.00 4.97 0.31
C TYR A 155 -16.52 4.85 0.13
N GLY A 156 -17.32 5.45 1.01
CA GLY A 156 -18.80 5.49 0.94
C GLY A 156 -19.51 4.30 1.58
N GLY A 157 -18.79 3.47 2.34
CA GLY A 157 -19.36 2.34 3.06
C GLY A 157 -19.93 1.26 2.16
N MET A 158 -20.83 0.43 2.72
CA MET A 158 -21.34 -0.77 2.06
C MET A 158 -22.16 -0.49 0.80
N ASP A 159 -22.91 0.62 0.76
CA ASP A 159 -23.75 0.94 -0.40
C ASP A 159 -22.89 1.25 -1.63
N GLN A 160 -21.78 1.97 -1.43
CA GLN A 160 -20.85 2.25 -2.52
C GLN A 160 -20.09 1.01 -2.96
N LEU A 161 -19.67 0.13 -2.04
CA LEU A 161 -19.02 -1.13 -2.40
C LEU A 161 -19.92 -2.07 -3.22
N LYS A 162 -21.22 -2.12 -2.90
CA LYS A 162 -22.19 -2.91 -3.67
C LYS A 162 -22.44 -2.35 -5.06
N ALA A 163 -22.34 -1.03 -5.23
CA ALA A 163 -22.59 -0.35 -6.50
C ALA A 163 -21.39 -0.38 -7.46
N TYR A 164 -20.16 -0.52 -6.96
CA TYR A 164 -18.94 -0.42 -7.76
C TYR A 164 -18.03 -1.65 -7.58
N PRO A 165 -17.86 -2.46 -8.64
CA PRO A 165 -17.17 -3.75 -8.51
C PRO A 165 -15.64 -3.67 -8.65
N GLY A 166 -15.08 -2.54 -9.10
CA GLY A 166 -13.66 -2.47 -9.48
C GLY A 166 -12.77 -1.77 -8.45
N PHE A 167 -11.69 -2.42 -8.03
CA PHE A 167 -10.74 -1.82 -7.06
C PHE A 167 -10.10 -0.52 -7.57
N ASP A 168 -9.85 -0.44 -8.89
CA ASP A 168 -9.29 0.75 -9.56
C ASP A 168 -10.25 1.96 -9.61
N PHE A 169 -11.53 1.78 -9.26
CA PHE A 169 -12.46 2.90 -9.07
C PHE A 169 -12.09 3.73 -7.84
N TYR A 170 -11.56 3.07 -6.81
CA TYR A 170 -11.20 3.70 -5.55
C TYR A 170 -9.80 4.32 -5.63
N ASN A 171 -9.63 5.45 -4.93
CA ASN A 171 -8.30 6.03 -4.77
C ASN A 171 -7.44 5.15 -3.84
N TYR A 172 -6.12 5.36 -3.82
CA TYR A 172 -5.21 4.48 -3.07
C TYR A 172 -5.43 4.43 -1.56
N GLU A 173 -5.93 5.50 -0.93
CA GLU A 173 -6.27 5.49 0.50
C GLU A 173 -7.57 4.70 0.73
N GLN A 174 -8.58 4.91 -0.11
CA GLN A 174 -9.82 4.15 -0.08
C GLN A 174 -9.56 2.65 -0.29
N GLN A 175 -8.66 2.30 -1.22
CA GLN A 175 -8.24 0.91 -1.43
C GLN A 175 -7.66 0.30 -0.15
N ALA A 176 -6.81 1.05 0.56
CA ALA A 176 -6.23 0.62 1.82
C ALA A 176 -7.29 0.43 2.91
N ASP A 177 -8.19 1.41 3.06
CA ASP A 177 -9.29 1.35 4.03
C ASP A 177 -10.29 0.23 3.73
N ILE A 178 -10.57 -0.10 2.47
CA ILE A 178 -11.47 -1.22 2.09
C ILE A 178 -10.90 -2.55 2.58
N ILE A 179 -9.61 -2.79 2.36
CA ILE A 179 -8.94 -4.03 2.77
C ILE A 179 -8.78 -4.07 4.30
N ALA A 180 -8.47 -2.94 4.92
CA ALA A 180 -8.39 -2.84 6.38
C ALA A 180 -9.75 -3.08 7.05
N ASP A 181 -10.85 -2.54 6.50
CA ASP A 181 -12.20 -2.78 6.99
C ASP A 181 -12.64 -4.25 6.78
N ALA A 182 -12.27 -4.86 5.64
CA ALA A 182 -12.52 -6.27 5.40
C ALA A 182 -11.83 -7.15 6.46
N TYR A 183 -10.55 -6.87 6.75
CA TYR A 183 -9.81 -7.54 7.82
C TYR A 183 -10.43 -7.27 9.18
N ALA A 184 -10.79 -6.02 9.48
CA ALA A 184 -11.42 -5.63 10.73
C ALA A 184 -12.69 -6.43 10.99
N LEU A 185 -13.59 -6.50 10.00
CA LEU A 185 -14.82 -7.27 10.08
C LEU A 185 -14.56 -8.76 10.30
N ARG A 186 -13.60 -9.34 9.57
CA ARG A 186 -13.24 -10.77 9.66
C ARG A 186 -12.77 -11.15 11.06
N GLU A 187 -11.96 -10.29 11.70
CA GLU A 187 -11.38 -10.53 13.02
C GLU A 187 -12.23 -9.98 14.18
N GLY A 188 -13.41 -9.41 13.89
CA GLY A 188 -14.31 -8.86 14.91
C GLY A 188 -13.92 -7.48 15.46
N TYR A 189 -13.01 -6.77 14.79
CA TYR A 189 -12.74 -5.36 15.06
C TYR A 189 -13.82 -4.45 14.47
N ARG A 190 -13.90 -3.21 14.96
CA ARG A 190 -14.80 -2.19 14.42
C ARG A 190 -14.22 -1.64 13.10
N PRO A 191 -14.93 -1.74 11.96
CA PRO A 191 -14.50 -1.11 10.72
C PRO A 191 -14.62 0.41 10.82
N ARG A 192 -13.81 1.12 10.03
CA ARG A 192 -13.78 2.57 9.95
C ARG A 192 -14.97 3.12 9.15
N TRP A 193 -15.30 2.51 8.01
CA TRP A 193 -16.29 3.03 7.06
C TRP A 193 -17.42 2.05 6.72
N ALA A 194 -17.23 0.74 6.90
CA ALA A 194 -18.24 -0.28 6.59
C ALA A 194 -19.49 -0.25 7.50
N GLY A 195 -19.45 0.51 8.62
CA GLY A 195 -20.54 0.62 9.59
C GLY A 195 -20.42 -0.35 10.76
N SER A 196 -20.89 0.05 11.95
CA SER A 196 -20.61 -0.64 13.23
C SER A 196 -21.47 -1.87 13.54
N ARG A 197 -22.43 -2.22 12.68
CA ARG A 197 -23.31 -3.39 12.84
C ARG A 197 -23.09 -4.46 11.76
N ALA A 198 -22.14 -4.23 10.87
CA ALA A 198 -21.79 -5.12 9.79
C ALA A 198 -21.16 -6.41 10.35
N SER A 199 -21.69 -7.58 9.99
CA SER A 199 -21.03 -8.87 10.27
C SER A 199 -20.23 -9.33 9.05
N TRP A 200 -19.08 -9.97 9.27
CA TRP A 200 -18.27 -10.53 8.19
C TRP A 200 -19.07 -11.48 7.29
N VAL A 201 -19.89 -12.35 7.89
CA VAL A 201 -20.68 -13.35 7.16
C VAL A 201 -21.65 -12.68 6.18
N GLU A 202 -22.30 -11.58 6.57
CA GLU A 202 -23.24 -10.85 5.71
C GLU A 202 -22.55 -10.08 4.58
N HIS A 203 -21.28 -9.71 4.75
CA HIS A 203 -20.57 -8.82 3.84
C HIS A 203 -19.42 -9.48 3.07
N TRP A 204 -19.15 -10.77 3.33
CA TRP A 204 -18.12 -11.55 2.63
C TRP A 204 -18.21 -11.39 1.12
N THR A 205 -19.39 -11.56 0.53
CA THR A 205 -19.59 -11.47 -0.93
C THR A 205 -19.30 -10.07 -1.49
N THR A 206 -19.36 -9.04 -0.66
CA THR A 206 -19.04 -7.66 -1.05
C THR A 206 -17.53 -7.40 -0.97
N PHE A 207 -16.84 -7.94 0.05
CA PHE A 207 -15.40 -7.70 0.24
C PHE A 207 -14.50 -8.71 -0.49
N SER A 208 -14.98 -9.93 -0.75
CA SER A 208 -14.18 -11.01 -1.34
C SER A 208 -13.51 -10.63 -2.67
N PRO A 209 -14.17 -9.91 -3.60
CA PRO A 209 -13.52 -9.54 -4.86
C PRO A 209 -12.32 -8.61 -4.65
N PHE A 210 -12.39 -7.71 -3.66
CA PHE A 210 -11.27 -6.81 -3.34
C PHE A 210 -10.11 -7.55 -2.67
N LEU A 211 -10.41 -8.52 -1.79
CA LEU A 211 -9.40 -9.36 -1.17
C LEU A 211 -8.68 -10.26 -2.19
N GLU A 212 -9.39 -10.77 -3.19
CA GLU A 212 -8.79 -11.56 -4.27
C GLU A 212 -7.78 -10.74 -5.08
N VAL A 213 -8.04 -9.46 -5.30
CA VAL A 213 -7.11 -8.55 -6.01
C VAL A 213 -5.78 -8.43 -5.25
N VAL A 214 -5.82 -8.28 -3.92
CA VAL A 214 -4.61 -8.09 -3.12
C VAL A 214 -3.90 -9.38 -2.74
N ASN A 215 -4.62 -10.50 -2.64
CA ASN A 215 -4.06 -11.82 -2.39
C ASN A 215 -3.33 -12.39 -3.62
N GLY A 216 -3.56 -11.82 -4.81
CA GLY A 216 -2.88 -12.22 -6.04
C GLY A 216 -3.46 -13.50 -6.66
N SER A 217 -4.66 -13.92 -6.25
CA SER A 217 -5.45 -14.96 -6.93
C SER A 217 -5.88 -14.54 -8.33
N ASP A 218 -5.82 -13.25 -8.64
CA ASP A 218 -6.08 -12.67 -9.97
C ASP A 218 -4.83 -12.60 -10.87
N ARG A 219 -3.73 -13.30 -10.55
CA ARG A 219 -2.61 -13.51 -11.49
C ARG A 219 -2.97 -14.54 -12.56
N LYS A 220 -4.03 -14.26 -13.33
CA LYS A 220 -4.16 -14.69 -14.71
C LYS A 220 -3.83 -13.48 -15.58
N HIS A 221 -2.87 -13.66 -16.49
CA HIS A 221 -2.38 -12.72 -17.53
C HIS A 221 -1.07 -11.98 -17.20
#